data_AF-A0A5B0R4Y1-F1
#
_entry.id   AF-A0A5B0R4Y1-F1
#
_cell.length_a   1.000
_cell.length_b   1.000
_cell.length_c   1.000
_cell.angle_alpha   90.00
_cell.angle_beta   90.00
_cell.angle_gamma   90.00
#
_symmetry.space_group_name_H-M   'P 1'
#
loop_
_entity.id
_entity.type
_entity.pdbx_description
1 polymer ?
#
loop_
_entity_poly.entity_id
_entity_poly.type
_entity_poly.pdbx_seq_one_letter_code
_entity_poly.pdbx_strand_id
1 'polypeptide(L)'
;MEANEDARIEVILLGTDPEDQGCRCCKSEDRKDLRRNTSALLRIHHPSNKTSPDAPSTPLHLLIDVGKSFCEAAREFFPKHNIRRLDAVLLTHPHADAINGLDDLRVHHGKFFESNSKDKPYICTSYMIAKTIYYVSDVSEIPEETMTKILESHSGRGDGGGGRLNVLIIDTLRLLPHASHFGIAQAIHAAQRLNPIRTYLVGFTHRVTHDCWTYCCQAISQGRRSTDFEDASSSSSSQTNIYPPQARDLVVTEQDSGKSRQRFEVLLEKGVVEDYDRFTGQALRLIEADNPTPPLSNAVALEMPWVRPAFDGLLVHTSLRSSQVTDNFYD
;
A
#
# COMPACT_ATOMS: atom_id res chain seq x y z
N MET A 1 7.41 41.97 33.01
CA MET A 1 6.17 41.19 32.97
C MET A 1 6.25 40.34 31.72
N GLU A 2 6.55 39.06 31.86
CA GLU A 2 6.23 38.10 30.81
C GLU A 2 4.71 37.91 30.85
N ALA A 3 4.05 38.06 29.70
CA ALA A 3 2.65 37.66 29.59
C ALA A 3 2.63 36.13 29.55
N ASN A 4 1.89 35.50 30.46
CA ASN A 4 1.71 34.05 30.45
C ASN A 4 0.78 33.70 29.28
N GLU A 5 1.35 33.49 28.08
CA GLU A 5 0.61 33.05 26.90
C GLU A 5 0.20 31.59 27.05
N ASP A 6 -0.85 31.34 27.84
CA ASP A 6 -1.38 29.98 28.04
C ASP A 6 -1.83 29.34 26.71
N ALA A 7 -1.55 28.05 26.57
CA ALA A 7 -1.81 27.31 25.34
C ALA A 7 -3.32 27.24 25.04
N ARG A 8 -3.74 27.74 23.87
CA ARG A 8 -5.15 27.85 23.48
C ARG A 8 -5.56 26.68 22.58
N ILE A 9 -6.59 25.96 22.99
CA ILE A 9 -7.20 24.85 22.24
C ILE A 9 -8.56 25.30 21.69
N GLU A 10 -8.77 25.18 20.38
CA GLU A 10 -10.09 25.27 19.74
C GLU A 10 -10.55 23.86 19.32
N VAL A 11 -11.83 23.54 19.53
CA VAL A 11 -12.43 22.24 19.17
C VAL A 11 -13.49 22.44 18.09
N ILE A 12 -13.39 21.72 16.98
CA ILE A 12 -14.38 21.70 15.91
C ILE A 12 -14.97 20.29 15.83
N LEU A 13 -16.27 20.15 16.14
CA LEU A 13 -16.97 18.86 16.19
C LEU A 13 -17.58 18.46 14.84
N LEU A 14 -17.58 17.17 14.52
CA LEU A 14 -17.95 16.64 13.19
C LEU A 14 -18.94 15.43 13.21
N GLY A 15 -19.51 15.00 14.36
CA GLY A 15 -20.45 13.84 14.54
C GLY A 15 -21.95 14.10 14.21
N THR A 16 -22.95 13.19 14.27
CA THR A 16 -23.10 11.70 14.38
C THR A 16 -24.20 11.12 13.41
N ASP A 17 -23.90 10.74 12.15
CA ASP A 17 -24.87 10.37 11.07
C ASP A 17 -25.63 9.03 11.31
N PRO A 18 -26.90 8.86 10.89
CA PRO A 18 -27.80 7.84 11.47
C PRO A 18 -28.15 6.64 10.55
N GLU A 19 -28.75 5.62 11.16
CA GLU A 19 -29.68 4.71 10.47
C GLU A 19 -31.07 4.75 11.14
N ASP A 20 -32.03 5.43 10.51
CA ASP A 20 -33.48 5.26 10.74
C ASP A 20 -34.26 5.83 9.54
N GLN A 21 -35.36 5.19 9.13
CA GLN A 21 -36.17 5.59 7.97
C GLN A 21 -37.15 6.73 8.28
N GLY A 22 -36.62 7.79 8.87
CA GLY A 22 -37.26 9.10 8.94
C GLY A 22 -38.00 9.40 10.24
N CYS A 23 -37.30 9.36 11.37
CA CYS A 23 -37.73 10.09 12.56
C CYS A 23 -37.78 11.62 12.31
N ARG A 24 -38.27 12.38 13.31
CA ARG A 24 -38.38 13.85 13.21
C ARG A 24 -37.03 14.57 12.99
N CYS A 25 -35.93 14.03 13.51
CA CYS A 25 -34.59 14.58 13.34
C CYS A 25 -34.12 14.46 11.88
N CYS A 26 -34.22 13.26 11.29
CA CYS A 26 -33.82 12.99 9.90
C CYS A 26 -34.71 13.70 8.84
N LYS A 27 -35.82 14.31 9.28
CA LYS A 27 -36.75 15.11 8.45
C LYS A 27 -36.73 16.62 8.82
N SER A 28 -35.76 17.05 9.62
CA SER A 28 -35.61 18.43 10.07
C SER A 28 -34.90 19.28 9.00
N GLU A 29 -35.31 20.54 8.85
CA GLU A 29 -34.61 21.54 8.04
C GLU A 29 -33.55 22.31 8.85
N ASP A 30 -33.45 22.15 10.18
CA ASP A 30 -32.33 22.73 10.94
C ASP A 30 -31.05 21.94 10.62
N ARG A 31 -30.05 22.64 10.07
CA ARG A 31 -28.72 22.08 9.75
C ARG A 31 -27.95 21.55 10.96
N LYS A 32 -28.41 21.76 12.20
CA LYS A 32 -27.89 21.11 13.42
C LYS A 32 -28.38 19.67 13.59
N ASP A 33 -29.49 19.30 12.94
CA ASP A 33 -29.98 17.92 12.91
C ASP A 33 -29.34 17.10 11.78
N LEU A 34 -28.63 17.74 10.83
CA LEU A 34 -27.69 17.08 9.93
C LEU A 34 -26.43 16.69 10.70
N ARG A 35 -25.95 15.47 10.46
CA ARG A 35 -24.93 14.81 11.27
C ARG A 35 -23.93 14.06 10.36
N ARG A 36 -22.74 13.73 10.86
CA ARG A 36 -21.61 13.07 10.15
C ARG A 36 -20.90 12.10 11.09
N ASN A 37 -19.96 11.25 10.70
CA ASN A 37 -19.29 10.32 11.63
C ASN A 37 -18.60 11.03 12.81
N THR A 38 -18.60 10.40 13.98
CA THR A 38 -17.93 10.91 15.19
C THR A 38 -16.48 11.26 14.88
N SER A 39 -16.15 12.54 14.98
CA SER A 39 -14.80 13.07 14.74
C SER A 39 -14.72 14.48 15.33
N ALA A 40 -13.50 14.92 15.67
CA ALA A 40 -13.23 16.27 16.13
C ALA A 40 -11.86 16.75 15.67
N LEU A 41 -11.75 18.01 15.24
CA LEU A 41 -10.46 18.64 14.97
C LEU A 41 -10.07 19.55 16.14
N LEU A 42 -8.93 19.25 16.77
CA LEU A 42 -8.29 20.13 17.74
C LEU A 42 -7.31 21.05 17.02
N ARG A 43 -7.47 22.37 17.22
CA ARG A 43 -6.44 23.36 16.89
C ARG A 43 -5.73 23.76 18.17
N ILE A 44 -4.43 23.51 18.27
CA ILE A 44 -3.61 23.82 19.44
C ILE A 44 -2.63 24.94 19.08
N HIS A 45 -2.77 26.08 19.74
CA HIS A 45 -1.79 27.17 19.72
C HIS A 45 -0.86 27.01 20.93
N HIS A 46 0.41 26.71 20.68
CA HIS A 46 1.44 26.59 21.72
C HIS A 46 2.54 27.64 21.50
N PRO A 47 2.96 28.43 22.52
CA PRO A 47 3.88 29.56 22.32
C PRO A 47 5.24 29.18 21.73
N SER A 48 5.74 27.98 22.05
CA SER A 48 7.02 27.47 21.53
C SER A 48 6.96 26.98 20.07
N ASN A 49 5.78 26.81 19.48
CA ASN A 49 5.66 26.28 18.12
C ASN A 49 5.84 27.37 17.05
N LYS A 50 7.02 28.00 17.05
CA LYS A 50 7.44 29.05 16.11
C LYS A 50 8.50 28.52 15.17
N THR A 51 8.44 28.92 13.90
CA THR A 51 9.45 28.58 12.88
C THR A 51 10.69 29.49 12.92
N SER A 52 10.62 30.60 13.66
CA SER A 52 11.68 31.60 13.91
C SER A 52 11.26 32.42 15.14
N PRO A 53 12.17 33.03 15.93
CA PRO A 53 11.80 33.82 17.12
C PRO A 53 10.70 34.88 16.86
N ASP A 54 10.79 35.56 15.72
CA ASP A 54 9.88 36.62 15.27
C ASP A 54 8.63 36.11 14.53
N ALA A 55 8.53 34.80 14.27
CA ALA A 55 7.39 34.23 13.58
C ALA A 55 6.18 34.05 14.53
N PRO A 56 4.94 34.24 14.04
CA PRO A 56 3.75 33.88 14.81
C PRO A 56 3.73 32.36 15.08
N SER A 57 3.22 31.95 16.24
CA SER A 57 3.09 30.53 16.58
C SER A 57 2.15 29.84 15.59
N THR A 58 2.67 28.81 14.91
CA THR A 58 1.89 28.08 13.91
C THR A 58 1.03 27.06 14.65
N PRO A 59 -0.31 27.04 14.48
CA PRO A 59 -1.16 26.09 15.17
C PRO A 59 -0.90 24.65 14.71
N LEU A 60 -0.99 23.71 15.65
CA LEU A 60 -1.06 22.28 15.35
C LEU A 60 -2.53 21.88 15.11
N HIS A 61 -2.76 21.02 14.12
CA HIS A 61 -4.08 20.47 13.79
C HIS A 61 -4.10 18.96 14.01
N LEU A 62 -4.65 18.51 15.15
CA LEU A 62 -4.84 17.10 15.47
C LEU A 62 -6.29 16.70 15.16
N LEU A 63 -6.48 15.77 14.24
CA LEU A 63 -7.78 15.17 13.96
C LEU A 63 -7.99 13.94 14.85
N ILE A 64 -9.12 13.86 15.54
CA ILE A 64 -9.57 12.68 16.29
C ILE A 64 -10.65 12.01 15.45
N ASP A 65 -10.40 10.73 15.11
CA ASP A 65 -11.19 9.89 14.21
C ASP A 65 -11.42 10.43 12.79
N VAL A 66 -11.48 9.49 11.85
CA VAL A 66 -11.61 9.72 10.41
C VAL A 66 -12.65 8.74 9.86
N GLY A 67 -13.91 8.87 10.28
CA GLY A 67 -15.01 8.03 9.78
C GLY A 67 -15.42 8.34 8.34
N LYS A 68 -16.20 7.44 7.70
CA LYS A 68 -16.59 7.48 6.27
C LYS A 68 -17.03 8.86 5.71
N SER A 69 -17.66 9.72 6.51
CA SER A 69 -18.06 11.08 6.09
C SER A 69 -16.96 12.16 6.19
N PHE A 70 -15.71 11.81 6.52
CA PHE A 70 -14.62 12.76 6.76
C PHE A 70 -14.39 13.70 5.57
N CYS A 71 -14.37 13.18 4.34
CA CYS A 71 -14.12 13.98 3.14
C CYS A 71 -15.15 15.12 3.00
N GLU A 72 -16.43 14.88 3.32
CA GLU A 72 -17.45 15.92 3.34
C GLU A 72 -17.25 16.93 4.47
N ALA A 73 -16.97 16.43 5.68
CA ALA A 73 -16.74 17.26 6.86
C ALA A 73 -15.54 18.20 6.63
N ALA A 74 -14.45 17.68 6.08
CA ALA A 74 -13.28 18.46 5.69
C ALA A 74 -13.62 19.48 4.60
N ARG A 75 -14.30 19.08 3.52
CA ARG A 75 -14.69 20.00 2.42
C ARG A 75 -15.63 21.10 2.88
N GLU A 76 -16.49 20.85 3.87
CA GLU A 76 -17.34 21.88 4.45
C GLU A 76 -16.61 22.78 5.46
N PHE A 77 -15.87 22.23 6.42
CA PHE A 77 -15.36 22.99 7.56
C PHE A 77 -13.92 23.50 7.37
N PHE A 78 -13.05 22.77 6.67
CA PHE A 78 -11.64 23.20 6.54
C PHE A 78 -11.51 24.56 5.82
N PRO A 79 -12.25 24.87 4.73
CA PRO A 79 -12.22 26.20 4.13
C PRO A 79 -12.75 27.28 5.07
N LYS A 80 -13.88 27.03 5.77
CA LYS A 80 -14.51 27.99 6.72
C LYS A 80 -13.56 28.39 7.86
N HIS A 81 -12.77 27.44 8.36
CA HIS A 81 -11.83 27.65 9.46
C HIS A 81 -10.38 27.90 8.99
N ASN A 82 -10.12 27.95 7.67
CA ASN A 82 -8.79 28.01 7.06
C ASN A 82 -7.80 26.91 7.53
N ILE A 83 -8.30 25.68 7.70
CA ILE A 83 -7.45 24.49 7.88
C ILE A 83 -6.88 24.10 6.51
N ARG A 84 -5.56 23.95 6.44
CA ARG A 84 -4.82 23.63 5.19
C ARG A 84 -3.86 22.43 5.32
N ARG A 85 -3.74 21.90 6.53
CA ARG A 85 -2.93 20.72 6.89
C ARG A 85 -3.59 19.99 8.06
N LEU A 86 -3.23 18.73 8.24
CA LEU A 86 -3.33 18.02 9.51
C LEU A 86 -1.90 17.69 9.93
N ASP A 87 -1.58 17.89 11.20
CA ASP A 87 -0.27 17.60 11.77
C ASP A 87 -0.23 16.19 12.39
N ALA A 88 -1.38 15.67 12.82
CA ALA A 88 -1.54 14.29 13.26
C ALA A 88 -3.00 13.81 13.15
N VAL A 89 -3.19 12.50 13.15
CA VAL A 89 -4.48 11.81 13.26
C VAL A 89 -4.42 10.85 14.46
N LEU A 90 -5.40 10.91 15.35
CA LEU A 90 -5.59 9.99 16.47
C LEU A 90 -6.86 9.17 16.21
N LEU A 91 -6.70 7.87 15.97
CA LEU A 91 -7.81 6.93 15.86
C LEU A 91 -8.13 6.38 17.27
N THR A 92 -9.40 6.44 17.68
CA THR A 92 -9.84 5.98 19.01
C THR A 92 -9.99 4.47 19.07
N HIS A 93 -10.48 3.86 17.98
CA HIS A 93 -10.72 2.42 17.88
C HIS A 93 -10.87 1.98 16.39
N PRO A 94 -10.68 0.70 16.05
CA PRO A 94 -10.60 0.23 14.65
C PRO A 94 -11.98 -0.09 14.04
N HIS A 95 -13.03 0.68 14.33
CA HIS A 95 -14.35 0.50 13.71
C HIS A 95 -14.54 1.42 12.49
N ALA A 96 -15.45 1.02 11.60
CA ALA A 96 -15.68 1.70 10.33
C ALA A 96 -16.13 3.17 10.47
N ASP A 97 -16.82 3.50 11.56
CA ASP A 97 -17.23 4.87 11.88
C ASP A 97 -16.10 5.76 12.40
N ALA A 98 -14.94 5.18 12.75
CA ALA A 98 -13.74 5.87 13.20
C ALA A 98 -12.60 5.89 12.17
N ILE A 99 -12.57 4.96 11.18
CA ILE A 99 -11.41 4.81 10.27
C ILE A 99 -11.73 4.88 8.75
N ASN A 100 -12.96 4.61 8.30
CA ASN A 100 -13.24 4.45 6.84
C ASN A 100 -13.31 5.76 6.04
N GLY A 101 -12.99 6.91 6.64
CA GLY A 101 -12.81 8.20 5.99
C GLY A 101 -11.38 8.43 5.47
N LEU A 102 -10.47 7.50 5.75
CA LEU A 102 -9.17 7.39 5.08
C LEU A 102 -9.29 6.84 3.64
N ASP A 103 -10.50 6.43 3.23
CA ASP A 103 -10.84 5.78 1.97
C ASP A 103 -11.00 6.74 0.78
N ASP A 104 -9.88 7.22 0.22
CA ASP A 104 -9.84 7.88 -1.11
C ASP A 104 -9.48 6.90 -2.25
N LEU A 105 -8.81 5.77 -1.95
CA LEU A 105 -8.41 4.74 -2.92
C LEU A 105 -8.83 3.34 -2.45
N ARG A 106 -9.68 2.68 -3.25
CA ARG A 106 -10.21 1.34 -2.96
C ARG A 106 -9.44 0.26 -3.68
N VAL A 107 -9.20 -0.85 -3.00
CA VAL A 107 -8.58 -2.07 -3.53
C VAL A 107 -9.38 -3.29 -3.11
N HIS A 108 -9.15 -4.44 -3.75
CA HIS A 108 -9.77 -5.70 -3.33
C HIS A 108 -8.79 -6.50 -2.48
N HIS A 109 -9.24 -7.07 -1.36
CA HIS A 109 -8.54 -8.05 -0.54
C HIS A 109 -9.32 -9.38 -0.59
N GLY A 110 -9.36 -9.98 -1.77
CA GLY A 110 -10.12 -11.20 -2.04
C GLY A 110 -11.61 -10.97 -2.21
N LYS A 111 -12.42 -12.00 -1.93
CA LYS A 111 -13.83 -12.06 -2.33
C LYS A 111 -14.72 -12.74 -1.29
N PHE A 112 -15.97 -12.31 -1.23
CA PHE A 112 -17.05 -12.99 -0.53
C PHE A 112 -17.57 -14.16 -1.38
N PHE A 113 -17.45 -15.38 -0.86
CA PHE A 113 -17.93 -16.61 -1.49
C PHE A 113 -19.39 -16.91 -1.09
N GLU A 114 -20.34 -16.22 -1.71
CA GLU A 114 -21.78 -16.49 -1.57
C GLU A 114 -22.21 -17.66 -2.46
N SER A 115 -22.77 -18.72 -1.88
CA SER A 115 -23.07 -19.99 -2.56
C SER A 115 -24.08 -19.92 -3.72
N ASN A 116 -24.80 -18.80 -3.86
CA ASN A 116 -25.83 -18.59 -4.90
C ASN A 116 -25.73 -17.19 -5.57
N SER A 117 -24.59 -16.48 -5.47
CA SER A 117 -24.37 -15.23 -6.21
C SER A 117 -23.02 -15.21 -6.94
N LYS A 118 -22.75 -14.17 -7.72
CA LYS A 118 -21.39 -13.92 -8.21
C LYS A 118 -20.51 -13.47 -7.05
N ASP A 119 -19.26 -13.95 -6.99
CA ASP A 119 -18.23 -13.50 -6.05
C ASP A 119 -18.17 -11.97 -6.01
N LYS A 120 -18.36 -11.37 -4.83
CA LYS A 120 -18.22 -9.91 -4.63
C LYS A 120 -16.82 -9.63 -4.11
N PRO A 121 -16.09 -8.61 -4.60
CA PRO A 121 -14.80 -8.25 -4.01
C PRO A 121 -14.98 -7.80 -2.56
N TYR A 122 -14.05 -8.20 -1.70
CA TYR A 122 -13.91 -7.65 -0.36
C TYR A 122 -13.13 -6.34 -0.49
N ILE A 123 -13.76 -5.20 -0.20
CA ILE A 123 -13.16 -3.88 -0.41
C ILE A 123 -12.30 -3.49 0.79
N CYS A 124 -11.04 -3.15 0.51
CA CYS A 124 -10.08 -2.54 1.43
C CYS A 124 -9.63 -1.16 0.93
N THR A 125 -8.95 -0.40 1.78
CA THR A 125 -8.43 0.94 1.49
C THR A 125 -6.92 0.91 1.29
N SER A 126 -6.42 1.70 0.33
CA SER A 126 -5.01 2.02 0.12
C SER A 126 -4.77 3.53 0.24
N TYR A 127 -3.51 3.94 0.41
CA TYR A 127 -3.17 5.28 0.92
C TYR A 127 -2.24 6.03 -0.03
N MET A 128 -2.68 7.18 -0.55
CA MET A 128 -1.84 8.10 -1.33
C MET A 128 -1.32 9.25 -0.45
N ILE A 129 -0.10 9.09 0.06
CA ILE A 129 0.55 10.06 0.95
C ILE A 129 1.26 11.12 0.10
N ALA A 130 0.88 12.38 0.32
CA ALA A 130 1.43 13.59 -0.32
C ALA A 130 1.47 13.59 -1.87
N LYS A 131 0.67 12.73 -2.53
CA LYS A 131 0.66 12.49 -3.99
C LYS A 131 2.00 11.99 -4.57
N THR A 132 2.87 11.42 -3.74
CA THR A 132 4.20 10.90 -4.15
C THR A 132 4.58 9.57 -3.50
N ILE A 133 3.80 9.08 -2.54
CA ILE A 133 4.00 7.79 -1.87
C ILE A 133 2.66 7.05 -1.91
N TYR A 134 2.64 5.82 -2.43
CA TYR A 134 1.45 4.98 -2.44
C TYR A 134 1.69 3.72 -1.60
N TYR A 135 0.88 3.51 -0.56
CA TYR A 135 0.91 2.31 0.27
C TYR A 135 -0.34 1.47 -0.02
N VAL A 136 -0.14 0.21 -0.39
CA VAL A 136 -1.20 -0.72 -0.77
C VAL A 136 -0.91 -2.14 -0.26
N SER A 137 -1.33 -2.40 0.98
CA SER A 137 -1.41 -3.73 1.58
C SER A 137 -2.62 -3.77 2.51
N ASP A 138 -3.42 -4.83 2.56
CA ASP A 138 -3.29 -6.08 1.81
C ASP A 138 -4.16 -6.06 0.54
N VAL A 139 -3.71 -6.68 -0.57
CA VAL A 139 -4.35 -6.53 -1.88
C VAL A 139 -4.25 -7.77 -2.78
N SER A 140 -5.39 -8.20 -3.32
CA SER A 140 -5.48 -9.19 -4.42
C SER A 140 -5.68 -8.55 -5.80
N GLU A 141 -6.15 -7.30 -5.86
CA GLU A 141 -6.45 -6.56 -7.09
C GLU A 141 -6.48 -5.04 -6.81
N ILE A 142 -5.82 -4.25 -7.66
CA ILE A 142 -5.99 -2.78 -7.70
C ILE A 142 -6.96 -2.48 -8.85
N PRO A 143 -8.19 -2.01 -8.58
CA PRO A 143 -9.18 -1.69 -9.62
C PRO A 143 -8.68 -0.65 -10.60
N GLU A 144 -9.10 -0.76 -11.86
CA GLU A 144 -8.66 0.14 -12.93
C GLU A 144 -9.07 1.61 -12.68
N GLU A 145 -10.18 1.85 -11.99
CA GLU A 145 -10.57 3.19 -11.52
C GLU A 145 -9.55 3.76 -10.52
N THR A 146 -9.09 2.94 -9.57
CA THR A 146 -8.08 3.31 -8.56
C THR A 146 -6.72 3.55 -9.21
N MET A 147 -6.32 2.67 -10.15
CA MET A 147 -5.12 2.84 -10.98
C MET A 147 -5.15 4.17 -11.76
N THR A 148 -6.28 4.46 -12.42
CA THR A 148 -6.49 5.70 -13.18
C THR A 148 -6.38 6.93 -12.29
N LYS A 149 -7.08 6.95 -11.15
CA LYS A 149 -7.01 8.04 -10.15
C LYS A 149 -5.58 8.35 -9.70
N ILE A 150 -4.74 7.32 -9.51
CA ILE A 150 -3.34 7.50 -9.12
C ILE A 150 -2.55 8.16 -10.26
N LEU A 151 -2.64 7.64 -11.47
CA LEU A 151 -1.93 8.15 -12.66
C LEU A 151 -2.34 9.60 -13.00
N GLU A 152 -3.64 9.91 -12.94
CA GLU A 152 -4.16 11.28 -13.09
C GLU A 152 -3.61 12.22 -12.00
N SER A 153 -3.50 11.75 -10.74
CA SER A 153 -3.03 12.58 -9.63
C SER A 153 -1.59 13.09 -9.77
N HIS A 154 -0.78 12.43 -10.60
CA HIS A 154 0.61 12.77 -10.89
C HIS A 154 0.76 13.59 -12.20
N SER A 155 -0.16 13.41 -13.15
CA SER A 155 -0.09 13.98 -14.50
C SER A 155 -0.27 15.51 -14.56
N GLY A 156 -0.74 16.14 -13.47
CA GLY A 156 -1.12 17.56 -13.41
C GLY A 156 -0.05 18.56 -12.90
N ARG A 157 1.24 18.20 -12.82
CA ARG A 157 2.29 19.13 -12.34
C ARG A 157 2.70 20.14 -13.42
N GLY A 158 2.16 21.35 -13.32
CA GLY A 158 2.41 22.47 -14.24
C GLY A 158 3.76 23.17 -14.11
N ASP A 159 4.82 22.49 -13.63
CA ASP A 159 6.19 23.01 -13.52
C ASP A 159 7.14 22.44 -14.60
N GLY A 160 6.62 21.62 -15.51
CA GLY A 160 7.39 20.91 -16.55
C GLY A 160 7.96 19.56 -16.09
N GLY A 161 7.94 19.28 -14.79
CA GLY A 161 8.26 17.97 -14.23
C GLY A 161 7.00 17.11 -14.15
N GLY A 162 6.70 16.37 -15.22
CA GLY A 162 5.63 15.37 -15.21
C GLY A 162 5.76 14.44 -13.99
N GLY A 163 4.73 14.41 -13.14
CA GLY A 163 4.82 13.76 -11.85
C GLY A 163 5.03 12.25 -12.01
N ARG A 164 6.05 11.73 -11.32
CA ARG A 164 6.27 10.30 -11.11
C ARG A 164 5.95 9.96 -9.66
N LEU A 165 5.48 8.74 -9.39
CA LEU A 165 5.35 8.25 -8.03
C LEU A 165 6.77 8.08 -7.44
N ASN A 166 7.09 8.68 -6.30
CA ASN A 166 8.43 8.52 -5.71
C ASN A 166 8.57 7.13 -5.07
N VAL A 167 7.55 6.71 -4.30
CA VAL A 167 7.59 5.45 -3.54
C VAL A 167 6.29 4.67 -3.73
N LEU A 168 6.43 3.37 -4.02
CA LEU A 168 5.38 2.37 -3.93
C LEU A 168 5.72 1.40 -2.80
N ILE A 169 4.77 1.13 -1.91
CA ILE A 169 4.83 0.06 -0.90
C ILE A 169 3.65 -0.87 -1.17
N ILE A 170 3.91 -2.16 -1.43
CA ILE A 170 2.92 -3.06 -2.07
C ILE A 170 2.98 -4.49 -1.52
N ASP A 171 1.82 -5.09 -1.28
CA ASP A 171 1.66 -6.50 -0.88
C ASP A 171 2.35 -7.46 -1.87
N THR A 172 3.08 -8.44 -1.35
CA THR A 172 3.63 -9.58 -2.08
C THR A 172 3.79 -10.76 -1.11
N LEU A 173 2.69 -11.45 -0.82
CA LEU A 173 2.66 -12.58 0.11
C LEU A 173 3.67 -13.70 -0.26
N ARG A 174 3.81 -14.02 -1.56
CA ARG A 174 4.63 -15.12 -2.09
C ARG A 174 4.81 -15.03 -3.60
N LEU A 175 5.45 -16.02 -4.23
CA LEU A 175 5.58 -16.07 -5.70
C LEU A 175 4.21 -16.15 -6.42
N LEU A 176 3.39 -17.14 -6.08
CA LEU A 176 2.08 -17.37 -6.72
C LEU A 176 0.96 -16.54 -6.06
N PRO A 177 0.00 -16.00 -6.82
CA PRO A 177 -1.16 -15.30 -6.27
C PRO A 177 -1.89 -16.07 -5.15
N HIS A 178 -2.52 -15.34 -4.24
CA HIS A 178 -3.44 -15.89 -3.24
C HIS A 178 -4.86 -15.33 -3.47
N ALA A 179 -5.87 -15.91 -2.80
CA ALA A 179 -7.23 -15.41 -2.89
C ALA A 179 -7.34 -13.93 -2.48
N SER A 180 -6.59 -13.50 -1.46
CA SER A 180 -6.65 -12.15 -0.88
C SER A 180 -5.37 -11.31 -1.00
N HIS A 181 -4.29 -11.86 -1.57
CA HIS A 181 -2.97 -11.20 -1.66
C HIS A 181 -2.30 -11.41 -3.01
N PHE A 182 -1.47 -10.44 -3.41
CA PHE A 182 -0.68 -10.48 -4.64
C PHE A 182 0.44 -11.53 -4.60
N GLY A 183 0.65 -12.16 -5.75
CA GLY A 183 1.90 -12.82 -6.11
C GLY A 183 2.92 -11.83 -6.68
N ILE A 184 4.20 -12.21 -6.74
CA ILE A 184 5.29 -11.34 -7.21
C ILE A 184 5.02 -10.73 -8.60
N ALA A 185 4.46 -11.50 -9.54
CA ALA A 185 4.14 -11.00 -10.88
C ALA A 185 3.15 -9.83 -10.84
N GLN A 186 2.06 -9.97 -10.07
CA GLN A 186 1.04 -8.93 -9.93
C GLN A 186 1.59 -7.65 -9.31
N ALA A 187 2.44 -7.77 -8.29
CA ALA A 187 3.07 -6.63 -7.63
C ALA A 187 4.07 -5.91 -8.54
N ILE A 188 4.90 -6.65 -9.29
CA ILE A 188 5.85 -6.08 -10.26
C ILE A 188 5.12 -5.45 -11.45
N HIS A 189 4.05 -6.05 -11.97
CA HIS A 189 3.26 -5.43 -13.04
C HIS A 189 2.52 -4.18 -12.56
N ALA A 190 1.98 -4.18 -11.34
CA ALA A 190 1.42 -2.97 -10.73
C ALA A 190 2.48 -1.86 -10.59
N ALA A 191 3.71 -2.22 -10.19
CA ALA A 191 4.84 -1.29 -10.15
C ALA A 191 5.23 -0.79 -11.55
N GLN A 192 5.27 -1.62 -12.58
CA GLN A 192 5.52 -1.19 -13.96
C GLN A 192 4.46 -0.21 -14.47
N ARG A 193 3.18 -0.46 -14.18
CA ARG A 193 2.06 0.43 -14.56
C ARG A 193 2.09 1.77 -13.82
N LEU A 194 2.42 1.77 -12.53
CA LEU A 194 2.53 2.97 -11.69
C LEU A 194 3.85 3.73 -11.86
N ASN A 195 4.87 3.05 -12.40
CA ASN A 195 6.21 3.56 -12.66
C ASN A 195 6.84 4.33 -11.48
N PRO A 196 6.96 3.74 -10.26
CA PRO A 196 7.56 4.41 -9.11
C PRO A 196 9.09 4.56 -9.26
N ILE A 197 9.71 5.46 -8.51
CA ILE A 197 11.18 5.61 -8.43
C ILE A 197 11.79 4.54 -7.50
N ARG A 198 11.03 4.10 -6.49
CA ARG A 198 11.34 2.97 -5.59
C ARG A 198 10.09 2.15 -5.33
N THR A 199 10.20 0.83 -5.42
CA THR A 199 9.19 -0.13 -4.97
C THR A 199 9.71 -0.88 -3.75
N TYR A 200 8.89 -1.01 -2.71
CA TYR A 200 9.17 -1.85 -1.55
C TYR A 200 8.05 -2.87 -1.37
N LEU A 201 8.40 -4.15 -1.30
CA LEU A 201 7.46 -5.25 -1.16
C LEU A 201 7.24 -5.59 0.32
N VAL A 202 6.00 -5.82 0.72
CA VAL A 202 5.57 -6.16 2.10
C VAL A 202 4.69 -7.42 2.12
N GLY A 203 4.34 -7.93 3.31
CA GLY A 203 3.36 -9.01 3.46
C GLY A 203 3.90 -10.44 3.29
N PHE A 204 5.21 -10.63 3.10
CA PHE A 204 5.83 -11.92 2.84
C PHE A 204 5.46 -13.03 3.84
N THR A 205 5.18 -14.24 3.33
CA THR A 205 5.13 -15.44 4.19
C THR A 205 6.49 -15.77 4.81
N HIS A 206 6.47 -16.25 6.06
CA HIS A 206 7.63 -16.72 6.83
C HIS A 206 8.42 -17.91 6.24
N ARG A 207 8.14 -18.33 5.01
CA ARG A 207 8.74 -19.51 4.38
C ARG A 207 10.02 -19.21 3.62
N VAL A 208 10.26 -17.96 3.23
CA VAL A 208 11.43 -17.54 2.45
C VAL A 208 12.11 -16.37 3.17
N THR A 209 13.43 -16.44 3.35
CA THR A 209 14.20 -15.41 4.07
C THR A 209 14.19 -14.06 3.36
N HIS A 210 14.42 -13.00 4.15
CA HIS A 210 14.61 -11.65 3.62
C HIS A 210 15.81 -11.58 2.66
N ASP A 211 16.85 -12.38 2.87
CA ASP A 211 18.03 -12.45 2.00
C ASP A 211 17.70 -13.07 0.63
N CYS A 212 16.95 -14.18 0.60
CA CYS A 212 16.46 -14.79 -0.64
C CYS A 212 15.52 -13.84 -1.42
N TRP A 213 14.63 -13.13 -0.72
CA TRP A 213 13.81 -12.07 -1.33
C TRP A 213 14.65 -10.89 -1.81
N THR A 214 15.71 -10.52 -1.10
CA THR A 214 16.63 -9.45 -1.48
C THR A 214 17.37 -9.80 -2.77
N TYR A 215 17.93 -11.01 -2.88
CA TYR A 215 18.59 -11.48 -4.09
C TYR A 215 17.62 -11.48 -5.30
N CYS A 216 16.40 -11.97 -5.10
CA CYS A 216 15.35 -11.93 -6.13
C CYS A 216 15.01 -10.49 -6.57
N CYS A 217 14.84 -9.57 -5.62
CA CYS A 217 14.51 -8.17 -5.93
C CYS A 217 15.69 -7.41 -6.57
N GLN A 218 16.94 -7.75 -6.23
CA GLN A 218 18.13 -7.25 -6.91
C GLN A 218 18.15 -7.70 -8.38
N ALA A 219 17.89 -8.98 -8.66
CA ALA A 219 17.84 -9.49 -10.03
C ALA A 219 16.76 -8.81 -10.88
N ILE A 220 15.54 -8.62 -10.33
CA ILE A 220 14.46 -7.87 -10.99
C ILE A 220 14.91 -6.42 -11.25
N SER A 221 15.48 -5.74 -10.25
CA SER A 221 15.98 -4.35 -10.37
C SER A 221 17.14 -4.18 -11.36
N GLN A 222 17.87 -5.26 -11.66
CA GLN A 222 18.94 -5.31 -12.66
C GLN A 222 18.42 -5.63 -14.07
N GLY A 223 17.14 -5.96 -14.22
CA GLY A 223 16.57 -6.41 -15.49
C GLY A 223 17.00 -7.81 -15.92
N ARG A 224 17.48 -8.65 -14.98
CA ARG A 224 17.84 -10.06 -15.27
C ARG A 224 16.63 -10.83 -15.78
N ARG A 225 16.90 -11.83 -16.62
CA ARG A 225 15.91 -12.68 -17.25
C ARG A 225 15.81 -14.04 -16.57
N SER A 226 14.66 -14.69 -16.69
CA SER A 226 14.45 -16.06 -16.20
C SER A 226 15.52 -17.05 -16.66
N THR A 227 15.95 -16.92 -17.91
CA THR A 227 17.01 -17.70 -18.56
C THR A 227 18.37 -17.62 -17.85
N ASP A 228 18.66 -16.51 -17.18
CA ASP A 228 19.94 -16.26 -16.50
C ASP A 228 20.15 -17.15 -15.25
N PHE A 229 19.19 -18.05 -14.98
CA PHE A 229 19.12 -18.93 -13.81
C PHE A 229 18.86 -20.40 -14.19
N GLU A 230 18.76 -20.74 -15.49
CA GLU A 230 18.41 -22.11 -15.92
C GLU A 230 19.66 -23.01 -15.96
N ASP A 231 20.80 -22.48 -16.41
CA ASP A 231 22.09 -23.19 -16.46
C ASP A 231 22.74 -23.41 -15.08
N ALA A 232 22.30 -22.69 -14.04
CA ALA A 232 22.77 -22.86 -12.65
C ALA A 232 22.50 -24.27 -12.09
N SER A 233 21.55 -24.99 -12.69
CA SER A 233 21.30 -26.42 -12.41
C SER A 233 22.44 -27.37 -12.82
N SER A 234 23.43 -26.88 -13.58
CA SER A 234 24.52 -27.68 -14.18
C SER A 234 25.94 -27.28 -13.77
N SER A 235 26.13 -26.13 -13.09
CA SER A 235 27.45 -25.59 -12.76
C SER A 235 27.56 -25.17 -11.29
N SER A 236 28.64 -25.59 -10.63
CA SER A 236 28.76 -25.55 -9.16
C SER A 236 29.26 -24.20 -8.63
N SER A 237 28.51 -23.12 -8.86
CA SER A 237 28.86 -21.78 -8.33
C SER A 237 27.66 -20.84 -8.17
N SER A 238 27.41 -20.16 -7.04
CA SER A 238 27.83 -20.42 -5.64
C SER A 238 27.18 -19.39 -4.69
N GLN A 239 26.02 -19.70 -4.12
CA GLN A 239 25.52 -19.00 -2.91
C GLN A 239 24.70 -19.90 -1.97
N THR A 240 24.98 -21.21 -1.99
CA THR A 240 24.33 -22.21 -1.13
C THR A 240 24.85 -22.18 0.30
N ASN A 241 24.12 -21.53 1.21
CA ASN A 241 24.37 -21.63 2.65
C ASN A 241 23.98 -23.03 3.17
N ILE A 242 24.98 -23.86 3.45
CA ILE A 242 24.80 -25.29 3.73
C ILE A 242 24.29 -25.51 5.16
N TYR A 243 23.09 -26.11 5.28
CA TYR A 243 22.66 -26.84 6.47
C TYR A 243 22.28 -28.29 6.10
N PRO A 244 22.46 -29.27 7.02
CA PRO A 244 22.52 -30.69 6.67
C PRO A 244 21.15 -31.33 6.32
N PRO A 245 21.14 -32.48 5.61
CA PRO A 245 20.10 -32.71 4.60
C PRO A 245 19.06 -33.80 4.94
N GLN A 246 17.83 -33.59 4.44
CA GLN A 246 17.19 -34.51 3.48
C GLN A 246 15.85 -33.93 2.97
N ALA A 247 15.65 -33.97 1.65
CA ALA A 247 14.37 -33.66 1.00
C ALA A 247 13.91 -34.84 0.14
N ARG A 248 12.59 -35.03 0.02
CA ARG A 248 11.96 -35.97 -0.91
C ARG A 248 10.68 -35.34 -1.47
N ASP A 249 10.50 -35.40 -2.78
CA ASP A 249 9.27 -34.95 -3.42
C ASP A 249 8.10 -35.86 -3.04
N LEU A 250 7.06 -35.30 -2.42
CA LEU A 250 5.80 -36.00 -2.13
C LEU A 250 4.68 -35.43 -2.98
N VAL A 251 4.38 -36.11 -4.08
CA VAL A 251 3.20 -35.84 -4.90
C VAL A 251 1.96 -36.42 -4.21
N VAL A 252 1.19 -35.57 -3.52
CA VAL A 252 -0.10 -35.95 -2.93
C VAL A 252 -1.22 -35.56 -3.90
N THR A 253 -1.83 -36.56 -4.54
CA THR A 253 -3.06 -36.39 -5.33
C THR A 253 -4.28 -36.73 -4.49
N GLU A 254 -4.99 -35.72 -3.99
CA GLU A 254 -6.35 -35.92 -3.49
C GLU A 254 -7.34 -35.94 -4.65
N GLN A 255 -8.27 -36.91 -4.62
CA GLN A 255 -9.44 -36.93 -5.50
C GLN A 255 -10.66 -36.48 -4.71
N ASP A 256 -11.14 -35.27 -4.99
CA ASP A 256 -12.47 -34.83 -4.60
C ASP A 256 -13.27 -34.44 -5.87
N SER A 257 -14.54 -34.86 -5.90
CA SER A 257 -15.62 -34.40 -6.78
C SER A 257 -15.28 -34.12 -8.27
N GLY A 258 -14.37 -34.91 -8.84
CA GLY A 258 -14.16 -35.02 -10.28
C GLY A 258 -13.36 -33.88 -10.93
N LYS A 259 -12.65 -33.03 -10.17
CA LYS A 259 -11.78 -31.98 -10.72
C LYS A 259 -10.36 -32.06 -10.20
N SER A 260 -9.45 -32.58 -11.03
CA SER A 260 -8.01 -32.53 -10.73
C SER A 260 -7.54 -31.08 -10.65
N ARG A 261 -7.01 -30.69 -9.47
CA ARG A 261 -6.34 -29.41 -9.23
C ARG A 261 -4.94 -29.71 -8.70
N GLN A 262 -3.92 -29.45 -9.51
CA GLN A 262 -2.54 -29.48 -9.03
C GLN A 262 -2.33 -28.32 -8.06
N ARG A 263 -2.04 -28.64 -6.79
CA ARG A 263 -1.85 -27.67 -5.71
C ARG A 263 -0.38 -27.66 -5.31
N PHE A 264 0.39 -26.76 -5.93
CA PHE A 264 1.81 -26.57 -5.64
C PHE A 264 2.02 -25.82 -4.32
N GLU A 265 2.02 -26.55 -3.21
CA GLU A 265 2.43 -26.01 -1.91
C GLU A 265 3.87 -26.44 -1.58
N VAL A 266 4.79 -25.48 -1.66
CA VAL A 266 6.17 -25.65 -1.21
C VAL A 266 6.18 -25.70 0.32
N LEU A 267 6.03 -26.90 0.88
CA LEU A 267 6.10 -27.18 2.31
C LEU A 267 7.55 -27.12 2.79
N LEU A 268 7.98 -25.90 3.17
CA LEU A 268 9.26 -25.68 3.82
C LEU A 268 9.11 -25.99 5.31
N GLU A 269 9.31 -27.27 5.65
CA GLU A 269 9.54 -27.72 7.03
C GLU A 269 10.92 -27.25 7.53
N LYS A 270 11.20 -27.43 8.83
CA LYS A 270 12.47 -27.02 9.44
C LYS A 270 13.65 -27.77 8.84
N GLY A 271 14.50 -27.06 8.08
CA GLY A 271 15.79 -27.57 7.59
C GLY A 271 16.01 -27.52 6.08
N VAL A 272 15.17 -26.81 5.31
CA VAL A 272 15.40 -26.66 3.86
C VAL A 272 16.51 -25.62 3.60
N VAL A 273 17.47 -25.99 2.75
CA VAL A 273 18.43 -25.05 2.14
C VAL A 273 17.71 -24.26 1.05
N GLU A 274 17.73 -22.95 1.15
CA GLU A 274 17.12 -22.06 0.15
C GLU A 274 17.96 -21.99 -1.12
N ASP A 275 17.32 -22.26 -2.25
CA ASP A 275 17.91 -22.17 -3.59
C ASP A 275 17.54 -20.82 -4.21
N TYR A 276 18.41 -19.83 -4.00
CA TYR A 276 18.18 -18.43 -4.36
C TYR A 276 18.01 -18.23 -5.87
N ASP A 277 18.78 -18.99 -6.68
CA ASP A 277 18.72 -18.93 -8.14
C ASP A 277 17.44 -19.57 -8.67
N ARG A 278 17.04 -20.74 -8.15
CA ARG A 278 15.77 -21.39 -8.53
C ARG A 278 14.55 -20.57 -8.12
N PHE A 279 14.57 -19.97 -6.92
CA PHE A 279 13.53 -19.06 -6.45
C PHE A 279 13.41 -17.84 -7.36
N THR A 280 14.53 -17.19 -7.67
CA THR A 280 14.58 -15.98 -8.51
C THR A 280 14.21 -16.27 -9.96
N GLY A 281 14.74 -17.34 -10.55
CA GLY A 281 14.35 -17.80 -11.88
C GLY A 281 12.86 -18.16 -11.97
N GLN A 282 12.27 -18.72 -10.91
CA GLN A 282 10.81 -18.95 -10.85
C GLN A 282 10.02 -17.64 -10.72
N ALA A 283 10.48 -16.68 -9.91
CA ALA A 283 9.86 -15.35 -9.82
C ALA A 283 9.86 -14.64 -11.18
N LEU A 284 11.01 -14.62 -11.86
CA LEU A 284 11.16 -14.02 -13.20
C LEU A 284 10.32 -14.75 -14.24
N ARG A 285 10.25 -16.09 -14.25
CA ARG A 285 9.32 -16.82 -15.14
C ARG A 285 7.86 -16.41 -14.94
N LEU A 286 7.42 -16.14 -13.71
CA LEU A 286 6.06 -15.66 -13.46
C LEU A 286 5.84 -14.24 -13.96
N ILE A 287 6.77 -13.31 -13.68
CA ILE A 287 6.72 -11.92 -14.16
C ILE A 287 6.72 -11.87 -15.70
N GLU A 288 7.49 -12.74 -16.35
CA GLU A 288 7.61 -12.84 -17.81
C GLU A 288 6.43 -13.57 -18.48
N ALA A 289 5.72 -14.44 -17.76
CA ALA A 289 4.60 -15.24 -18.30
C ALA A 289 3.23 -14.54 -18.16
N ASP A 290 2.96 -13.86 -17.03
CA ASP A 290 1.71 -13.08 -16.81
C ASP A 290 1.69 -11.75 -17.61
N ASN A 291 2.59 -11.59 -18.59
CA ASN A 291 2.90 -10.37 -19.31
C ASN A 291 1.64 -9.75 -19.95
N PRO A 292 1.16 -8.57 -19.49
CA PRO A 292 -0.10 -8.02 -19.93
C PRO A 292 -0.01 -7.57 -21.39
N THR A 293 -0.83 -8.17 -22.26
CA THR A 293 -1.01 -7.73 -23.65
C THR A 293 -1.26 -6.22 -23.67
N PRO A 294 -0.36 -5.40 -24.26
CA PRO A 294 -0.50 -3.96 -24.17
C PRO A 294 -1.78 -3.51 -24.88
N PRO A 295 -2.67 -2.74 -24.22
CA PRO A 295 -3.80 -2.13 -24.91
C PRO A 295 -3.28 -1.23 -26.04
N LEU A 296 -4.03 -1.19 -27.14
CA LEU A 296 -3.54 -0.68 -28.42
C LEU A 296 -3.08 0.79 -28.38
N SER A 297 -2.05 1.06 -29.20
CA SER A 297 -1.31 2.33 -29.40
C SER A 297 -0.18 2.61 -28.40
N ASN A 298 1.02 2.88 -28.96
CA ASN A 298 2.23 3.38 -28.29
C ASN A 298 2.80 2.48 -27.16
N ALA A 299 3.00 1.19 -27.46
CA ALA A 299 3.72 0.26 -26.59
C ALA A 299 5.23 0.61 -26.47
N VAL A 300 5.57 1.52 -25.57
CA VAL A 300 6.90 1.56 -24.96
C VAL A 300 7.04 0.31 -24.09
N ALA A 301 8.11 -0.46 -24.26
CA ALA A 301 8.39 -1.59 -23.37
C ALA A 301 8.61 -1.06 -21.94
N LEU A 302 7.77 -1.48 -21.00
CA LEU A 302 7.92 -1.09 -19.60
C LEU A 302 9.16 -1.78 -19.03
N GLU A 303 10.18 -0.99 -18.70
CA GLU A 303 11.40 -1.48 -18.06
C GLU A 303 11.08 -2.18 -16.73
N MET A 304 11.99 -3.05 -16.25
CA MET A 304 11.81 -3.63 -14.92
C MET A 304 11.89 -2.54 -13.85
N PRO A 305 10.97 -2.52 -12.87
CA PRO A 305 10.96 -1.49 -11.85
C PRO A 305 12.08 -1.76 -10.83
N TRP A 306 12.66 -0.70 -10.29
CA TRP A 306 13.49 -0.83 -9.07
C TRP A 306 12.61 -1.34 -7.93
N VAL A 307 13.05 -2.40 -7.26
CA VAL A 307 12.31 -3.10 -6.21
C VAL A 307 13.24 -3.65 -5.13
N ARG A 308 12.80 -3.60 -3.86
CA ARG A 308 13.41 -4.30 -2.72
C ARG A 308 12.33 -4.89 -1.80
N PRO A 309 12.65 -5.91 -0.98
CA PRO A 309 11.82 -6.24 0.18
C PRO A 309 11.88 -5.09 1.21
N ALA A 310 10.82 -4.92 1.99
CA ALA A 310 10.84 -4.09 3.20
C ALA A 310 11.22 -4.91 4.45
N PHE A 311 11.67 -4.22 5.50
CA PHE A 311 11.99 -4.81 6.82
C PHE A 311 11.65 -3.84 7.96
N ASP A 312 11.57 -4.37 9.19
CA ASP A 312 11.28 -3.59 10.39
C ASP A 312 12.41 -2.58 10.68
N GLY A 313 12.09 -1.29 10.60
CA GLY A 313 13.09 -0.20 10.75
C GLY A 313 13.67 0.32 9.43
N LEU A 314 13.14 -0.10 8.27
CA LEU A 314 13.42 0.55 6.98
C LEU A 314 12.98 2.03 7.02
N LEU A 315 13.93 2.95 6.84
CA LEU A 315 13.73 4.38 6.73
C LEU A 315 13.88 4.80 5.26
N VAL A 316 12.80 5.32 4.68
CA VAL A 316 12.77 5.80 3.29
C VAL A 316 12.69 7.33 3.28
N HIS A 317 13.75 7.97 2.79
CA HIS A 317 13.84 9.43 2.63
C HIS A 317 13.47 9.83 1.21
N THR A 318 12.52 10.76 1.07
CA THR A 318 11.98 11.24 -0.21
C THR A 318 11.56 12.71 -0.09
N SER A 319 11.62 13.47 -1.19
CA SER A 319 11.26 14.89 -1.20
C SER A 319 10.15 15.15 -2.22
N LEU A 320 9.12 15.90 -1.81
CA LEU A 320 7.91 16.17 -2.61
C LEU A 320 8.18 16.83 -3.98
N ARG A 321 9.35 17.47 -4.14
CA ARG A 321 9.80 18.19 -5.35
C ARG A 321 10.99 17.55 -6.06
N SER A 322 11.52 16.42 -5.56
CA SER A 322 12.68 15.76 -6.14
C SER A 322 12.35 14.34 -6.56
N SER A 323 12.96 13.89 -7.66
CA SER A 323 12.98 12.48 -8.08
C SER A 323 14.03 11.66 -7.31
N GLN A 324 14.61 12.20 -6.24
CA GLN A 324 15.55 11.49 -5.37
C GLN A 324 14.81 10.77 -4.24
N VAL A 325 15.08 9.48 -4.09
CA VAL A 325 14.69 8.64 -2.96
C VAL A 325 15.89 7.82 -2.50
N THR A 326 16.12 7.77 -1.19
CA THR A 326 17.20 7.02 -0.54
C THR A 326 16.67 6.24 0.66
N ASP A 327 17.36 5.17 1.03
CA ASP A 327 16.91 4.21 2.04
C ASP A 327 18.10 3.61 2.81
N ASN A 328 17.92 3.34 4.11
CA ASN A 328 18.95 2.82 5.03
C ASN A 328 19.24 1.31 4.87
N PHE A 329 19.09 0.77 3.67
CA PHE A 329 19.29 -0.66 3.39
C PHE A 329 20.77 -1.07 3.43
N TYR A 330 21.70 -0.10 3.35
CA TYR A 330 23.15 -0.30 3.34
C TYR A 330 23.88 0.81 4.12
N ASP A 331 23.39 1.13 5.33
CA ASP A 331 24.07 1.97 6.32
C ASP A 331 24.98 1.12 7.25
#